data_AF-A0A437SVR4-F1
#
_entry.id   AF-A0A437SVR4-F1
#
_cell.length_a   1.000
_cell.length_b   1.000
_cell.length_c   1.000
_cell.angle_alpha   90.00
_cell.angle_beta   90.00
_cell.angle_gamma   90.00
#
_symmetry.space_group_name_H-M   'P 1'
#
loop_
_entity.id
_entity.type
_entity.pdbx_description
1 polymer ?
#
loop_
_entity_poly.entity_id
_entity_poly.type
_entity_poly.pdbx_seq_one_letter_code
_entity_poly.pdbx_strand_id
1 'polypeptide(L)'
;MQLEQLLQKFHDGTDLNLYVFDQENKLVEQFTTPLAPSFNAQTLTQIKQNNEKIALYLMTNHSSLGIINYDRFKIVGWNTNFTITGKGNYARKAPLLGYQQFSSLISLLYFTLFQTWPELPKAQKMITTGANIPVKENSAPSYEGYLAERELMDAVMKGNLTLFNKRFRSFIQHGNFGSFNQNELRSEKDLAISATTLYTRAAIQGGLPVSEAYNLSDQIIKQIEQDLTIPNYYEYTRSIGEIFINHVYRTKRKNLTSVIYKAQEFIVANYASIHNVDEIAEHLKISTSYLQHLFKKETGKSLIQFINEEKINQAKHELIFSNKTVEEIAYDLGYRNQSQLSTNFKKLTKMTPIAFRKQYK
;
A
#
# COMPACT_ATOMS: atom_id res chain seq x y z
N MET A 1 -38.75 30.37 -26.87
CA MET A 1 -37.52 29.63 -27.24
C MET A 1 -37.54 28.35 -26.40
N GLN A 2 -38.30 27.36 -26.85
CA GLN A 2 -39.04 26.49 -25.93
C GLN A 2 -38.18 25.30 -25.49
N LEU A 3 -37.44 25.45 -24.39
CA LEU A 3 -36.70 24.40 -23.66
C LEU A 3 -35.69 23.55 -24.46
N GLU A 4 -36.12 22.77 -25.44
CA GLU A 4 -35.29 21.92 -26.33
C GLU A 4 -34.09 22.67 -26.92
N GLN A 5 -34.32 23.83 -27.55
CA GLN A 5 -33.24 24.64 -28.12
C GLN A 5 -32.23 25.15 -27.07
N LEU A 6 -32.68 25.35 -25.84
CA LEU A 6 -31.81 25.76 -24.72
C LEU A 6 -30.97 24.56 -24.25
N LEU A 7 -31.59 23.40 -24.07
CA LEU A 7 -30.91 22.17 -23.64
C LEU A 7 -29.93 21.67 -24.70
N GLN A 8 -30.27 21.76 -25.99
CA GLN A 8 -29.35 21.45 -27.09
C GLN A 8 -28.11 22.35 -27.05
N LYS A 9 -28.29 23.68 -26.94
CA LYS A 9 -27.15 24.61 -26.85
C LYS A 9 -26.30 24.39 -25.60
N PHE A 10 -26.94 24.02 -24.49
CA PHE A 10 -26.23 23.69 -23.26
C PHE A 10 -25.40 22.43 -23.45
N HIS A 11 -25.98 21.37 -24.01
CA HIS A 11 -25.29 20.13 -24.36
C HIS A 11 -24.09 20.40 -25.28
N ASP A 12 -24.30 21.11 -26.38
CA ASP A 12 -23.26 21.44 -27.36
C ASP A 12 -22.11 22.27 -26.76
N GLY A 13 -22.41 23.09 -25.75
CA GLY A 13 -21.42 23.93 -25.06
C GLY A 13 -20.67 23.24 -23.93
N THR A 14 -21.20 22.15 -23.36
CA THR A 14 -20.64 21.52 -22.14
C THR A 14 -20.36 20.03 -22.26
N ASP A 15 -20.72 19.39 -23.38
CA ASP A 15 -20.69 17.93 -23.59
C ASP A 15 -21.46 17.12 -22.53
N LEU A 16 -22.36 17.76 -21.78
CA LEU A 16 -23.11 17.10 -20.71
C LEU A 16 -24.32 16.39 -21.32
N ASN A 17 -24.43 15.08 -21.14
CA ASN A 17 -25.62 14.34 -21.60
C ASN A 17 -26.85 14.76 -20.78
N LEU A 18 -27.91 15.18 -21.47
CA LEU A 18 -29.16 15.63 -20.88
C LEU A 18 -30.31 14.75 -21.34
N TYR A 19 -31.25 14.47 -20.44
CA TYR A 19 -32.41 13.64 -20.71
C TYR A 19 -33.65 14.28 -20.08
N VAL A 20 -34.74 14.33 -20.83
CA VAL A 20 -35.99 14.96 -20.41
C VAL A 20 -37.06 13.89 -20.22
N PHE A 21 -37.59 13.79 -19.00
CA PHE A 21 -38.66 12.88 -18.65
C PHE A 21 -39.96 13.63 -18.37
N ASP A 22 -41.09 13.04 -18.71
CA ASP A 22 -42.41 13.53 -18.29
C ASP A 22 -42.74 13.14 -16.84
N GLN A 23 -43.95 13.49 -16.36
CA GLN A 23 -44.41 13.15 -15.02
C GLN A 23 -44.61 11.64 -14.78
N GLU A 24 -44.81 10.86 -15.84
CA GLU A 24 -44.88 9.40 -15.79
C GLU A 24 -43.46 8.77 -15.80
N ASN A 25 -42.41 9.59 -15.87
CA ASN A 25 -41.00 9.21 -15.99
C ASN A 25 -40.72 8.44 -17.30
N LYS A 26 -41.46 8.76 -18.36
CA LYS A 26 -41.18 8.32 -19.72
C LYS A 26 -40.22 9.32 -20.37
N LEU A 27 -39.20 8.81 -21.05
CA LEU A 27 -38.24 9.64 -21.77
C LEU A 27 -38.95 10.32 -22.94
N VAL A 28 -38.97 11.65 -22.93
CA VAL A 28 -39.56 12.50 -23.96
C VAL A 28 -38.49 12.91 -24.96
N GLU A 29 -37.29 13.25 -24.47
CA GLU A 29 -36.22 13.81 -25.28
C GLU A 29 -34.85 13.52 -24.67
N GLN A 30 -33.80 13.46 -25.49
CA GLN A 30 -32.43 13.25 -25.04
C GLN A 30 -31.42 14.00 -25.91
N PHE A 31 -30.41 14.56 -25.27
CA PHE A 31 -29.28 15.27 -25.88
C PHE A 31 -28.02 14.54 -25.44
N THR A 32 -27.50 13.68 -26.29
CA THR A 32 -26.43 12.76 -25.93
C THR A 32 -25.32 12.71 -26.95
N THR A 33 -24.09 12.54 -26.47
CA THR A 33 -22.96 12.20 -27.33
C THR A 33 -23.11 10.77 -27.88
N PRO A 34 -22.51 10.44 -29.04
CA PRO A 34 -22.55 9.09 -29.58
C PRO A 34 -22.05 8.04 -28.57
N LEU A 35 -22.78 6.94 -28.42
CA LEU A 35 -22.52 5.84 -27.47
C LEU A 35 -22.79 6.14 -25.99
N ALA A 36 -23.56 7.20 -25.69
CA ALA A 36 -24.03 7.41 -24.32
C ALA A 36 -24.81 6.17 -23.81
N PRO A 37 -24.54 5.70 -22.58
CA PRO A 37 -25.25 4.55 -22.02
C PRO A 37 -26.74 4.84 -21.83
N SER A 38 -27.54 3.78 -21.73
CA SER A 38 -28.95 3.88 -21.34
C SER A 38 -29.10 3.89 -19.81
N PHE A 39 -30.16 4.51 -19.32
CA PHE A 39 -30.49 4.46 -17.89
C PHE A 39 -30.86 3.04 -17.46
N ASN A 40 -30.25 2.56 -16.37
CA ASN A 40 -30.59 1.29 -15.75
C ASN A 40 -31.75 1.41 -14.75
N ALA A 41 -32.26 0.27 -14.27
CA ALA A 41 -33.38 0.22 -13.33
C ALA A 41 -33.13 1.02 -12.04
N GLN A 42 -31.90 1.01 -11.50
CA GLN A 42 -31.55 1.75 -10.29
C GLN A 42 -31.62 3.27 -10.50
N THR A 43 -31.13 3.76 -11.65
CA THR A 43 -31.14 5.19 -11.98
C THR A 43 -32.56 5.69 -12.22
N LEU A 44 -33.38 4.88 -12.91
CA LEU A 44 -34.81 5.17 -13.10
C LEU A 44 -35.57 5.26 -11.79
N THR A 45 -35.27 4.41 -10.80
CA THR A 45 -35.90 4.48 -9.47
C THR A 45 -35.60 5.80 -8.76
N GLN A 46 -34.37 6.32 -8.86
CA GLN A 46 -34.01 7.62 -8.26
C GLN A 46 -34.72 8.79 -8.94
N ILE A 47 -34.82 8.75 -10.28
CA ILE A 47 -35.58 9.75 -11.04
C ILE A 47 -37.05 9.75 -10.59
N LYS A 48 -37.64 8.57 -10.37
CA LYS A 48 -39.01 8.43 -9.87
C LYS A 48 -39.22 8.98 -8.46
N GLN A 49 -38.29 8.70 -7.55
CA GLN A 49 -38.39 9.05 -6.12
C GLN A 49 -38.07 10.52 -5.81
N ASN A 50 -37.43 11.25 -6.73
CA ASN A 50 -37.07 12.65 -6.49
C ASN A 50 -38.28 13.60 -6.59
N ASN A 51 -38.58 14.28 -5.48
CA ASN A 51 -39.59 15.33 -5.36
C ASN A 51 -38.99 16.74 -5.12
N GLU A 52 -37.66 16.85 -4.99
CA GLU A 52 -36.97 18.12 -4.74
C GLU A 52 -36.81 18.93 -6.03
N LYS A 53 -36.75 20.27 -5.95
CA LYS A 53 -36.54 21.13 -7.14
C LYS A 53 -35.24 20.79 -7.89
N ILE A 54 -34.20 20.42 -7.15
CA ILE A 54 -32.90 20.00 -7.66
C ILE A 54 -32.32 18.92 -6.75
N ALA A 55 -31.77 17.86 -7.31
CA ALA A 55 -31.10 16.80 -6.58
C ALA A 55 -29.79 16.39 -7.26
N LEU A 56 -28.79 16.03 -6.46
CA LEU A 56 -27.48 15.54 -6.91
C LEU A 56 -27.18 14.18 -6.29
N TYR A 57 -26.83 13.21 -7.14
CA TYR A 57 -26.46 11.85 -6.75
C TYR A 57 -25.07 11.49 -7.26
N LEU A 58 -24.32 10.77 -6.42
CA LEU A 58 -23.05 10.16 -6.79
C LEU A 58 -23.23 8.64 -6.83
N MET A 59 -23.14 8.06 -8.03
CA MET A 59 -23.44 6.65 -8.31
C MET A 59 -22.21 5.76 -8.17
N THR A 60 -22.43 4.46 -7.91
CA THR A 60 -21.43 3.41 -7.59
C THR A 60 -20.31 3.17 -8.60
N ASN A 61 -20.49 3.66 -9.82
CA ASN A 61 -19.57 3.54 -10.95
C ASN A 61 -18.82 4.85 -11.25
N HIS A 62 -18.65 5.73 -10.25
CA HIS A 62 -18.11 7.09 -10.40
C HIS A 62 -18.91 7.99 -11.37
N SER A 63 -20.15 7.65 -11.69
CA SER A 63 -21.04 8.54 -12.47
C SER A 63 -21.74 9.54 -11.55
N SER A 64 -22.05 10.72 -12.08
CA SER A 64 -22.79 11.75 -11.36
C SER A 64 -24.12 12.01 -12.05
N LEU A 65 -25.20 12.12 -11.27
CA LEU A 65 -26.55 12.33 -11.76
C LEU A 65 -27.12 13.59 -11.09
N GLY A 66 -27.66 14.50 -11.90
CA GLY A 66 -28.27 15.74 -11.47
C GLY A 66 -29.68 15.78 -12.01
N ILE A 67 -30.66 16.00 -11.15
CA ILE A 67 -32.07 16.01 -11.52
C ILE A 67 -32.62 17.39 -11.19
N ILE A 68 -33.22 18.05 -12.18
CA ILE A 68 -33.88 19.35 -12.03
C ILE A 68 -35.34 19.17 -12.41
N ASN A 69 -36.24 19.44 -11.48
CA ASN A 69 -37.68 19.43 -11.74
C ASN A 69 -38.09 20.80 -12.30
N TYR A 70 -38.48 20.84 -13.58
CA TYR A 70 -38.83 22.06 -14.32
C TYR A 70 -40.21 21.92 -14.95
N ASP A 71 -41.19 22.66 -14.41
CA ASP A 71 -42.60 22.61 -14.84
C ASP A 71 -43.15 21.17 -14.82
N ARG A 72 -43.57 20.61 -15.96
CA ARG A 72 -44.06 19.23 -16.10
C ARG A 72 -42.97 18.20 -16.43
N PHE A 73 -41.70 18.61 -16.43
CA PHE A 73 -40.59 17.78 -16.87
C PHE A 73 -39.54 17.57 -15.77
N LYS A 74 -38.87 16.42 -15.81
CA LYS A 74 -37.63 16.18 -15.07
C LYS A 74 -36.46 16.21 -16.04
N ILE A 75 -35.58 17.20 -15.87
CA ILE A 75 -34.38 17.37 -16.67
C ILE A 75 -33.23 16.70 -15.92
N VAL A 76 -32.62 15.70 -16.54
CA VAL A 76 -31.62 14.84 -15.93
C VAL A 76 -30.29 15.05 -16.66
N GLY A 77 -29.32 15.65 -15.97
CA GLY A 77 -27.94 15.69 -16.41
C GLY A 77 -27.20 14.46 -15.90
N TRP A 78 -26.60 13.69 -16.81
CA TRP A 78 -25.90 12.45 -16.44
C TRP A 78 -24.47 12.46 -16.97
N ASN A 79 -23.51 12.44 -16.05
CA ASN A 79 -22.11 12.27 -16.37
C ASN A 79 -21.67 10.84 -16.08
N THR A 80 -21.19 10.13 -17.11
CA THR A 80 -20.70 8.75 -16.99
C THR A 80 -19.22 8.66 -17.26
N ASN A 81 -18.45 8.22 -16.26
CA ASN A 81 -17.01 8.04 -16.36
C ASN A 81 -16.61 6.65 -16.92
N PHE A 82 -17.37 6.11 -17.88
CA PHE A 82 -17.04 4.82 -18.49
C PHE A 82 -16.02 4.95 -19.62
N THR A 83 -15.06 4.03 -19.67
CA THR A 83 -14.24 3.78 -20.87
C THR A 83 -14.92 2.67 -21.66
N ILE A 84 -15.47 2.98 -22.85
CA ILE A 84 -16.00 1.94 -23.75
C ILE A 84 -14.81 1.33 -24.50
N THR A 85 -14.41 0.11 -24.14
CA THR A 85 -13.37 -0.62 -24.88
C THR A 85 -13.97 -1.28 -26.12
N GLY A 86 -13.78 -0.67 -27.29
CA GLY A 86 -13.99 -1.33 -28.59
C GLY A 86 -12.76 -2.12 -29.02
N LYS A 87 -12.95 -3.27 -29.68
CA LYS A 87 -11.86 -4.03 -30.32
C LYS A 87 -11.19 -3.16 -31.40
N GLY A 88 -10.10 -2.49 -31.05
CA GLY A 88 -9.16 -1.88 -32.02
C GLY A 88 -9.18 -0.35 -32.15
N ASN A 89 -8.90 0.38 -31.07
CA ASN A 89 -8.52 1.82 -31.09
C ASN A 89 -9.64 2.87 -31.18
N TYR A 90 -10.64 2.80 -30.32
CA TYR A 90 -11.38 4.00 -29.93
C TYR A 90 -11.42 4.12 -28.40
N ALA A 91 -10.42 4.80 -27.83
CA ALA A 91 -10.57 5.41 -26.52
C ALA A 91 -11.23 6.78 -26.74
N ARG A 92 -12.56 6.83 -26.88
CA ARG A 92 -13.26 8.11 -26.80
C ARG A 92 -13.26 8.52 -25.33
N LYS A 93 -12.63 9.66 -25.06
CA LYS A 93 -12.67 10.37 -23.79
C LYS A 93 -14.13 10.69 -23.49
N ALA A 94 -14.78 9.91 -22.63
CA ALA A 94 -15.91 10.44 -21.89
C ALA A 94 -15.40 11.70 -21.15
N PRO A 95 -16.16 12.80 -21.10
CA PRO A 95 -15.75 13.96 -20.34
C PRO A 95 -15.54 13.52 -18.88
N LEU A 96 -14.28 13.46 -18.45
CA LEU A 96 -13.89 13.14 -17.06
C LEU A 96 -14.24 14.35 -16.19
N LEU A 97 -15.53 14.69 -16.10
CA LEU A 97 -16.00 15.76 -15.24
C LEU A 97 -15.89 15.27 -13.81
N GLY A 98 -14.97 15.87 -13.05
CA GLY A 98 -14.94 15.70 -11.60
C GLY A 98 -16.27 16.17 -10.99
N TYR A 99 -16.62 15.62 -9.83
CA TYR A 99 -17.90 15.93 -9.17
C TYR A 99 -18.13 17.45 -8.99
N GLN A 100 -17.09 18.22 -8.66
CA GLN A 100 -17.20 19.69 -8.53
C GLN A 100 -17.56 20.37 -9.86
N GLN A 101 -16.92 19.96 -10.96
CA GLN A 101 -17.23 20.50 -12.29
C GLN A 101 -18.65 20.12 -12.71
N PHE A 102 -19.05 18.87 -12.48
CA PHE A 102 -20.42 18.41 -12.71
C PHE A 102 -21.44 19.23 -11.91
N SER A 103 -21.21 19.44 -10.61
CA SER A 103 -22.10 20.24 -9.76
C SER A 103 -22.19 21.70 -10.22
N SER A 104 -21.09 22.25 -10.76
CA SER A 104 -21.07 23.60 -11.33
C SER A 104 -21.89 23.67 -12.62
N LEU A 105 -21.81 22.65 -13.48
CA LEU A 105 -22.62 22.55 -14.69
C LEU A 105 -24.11 22.39 -14.37
N ILE A 106 -24.47 21.57 -13.39
CA ILE A 106 -25.88 21.44 -12.96
C ILE A 106 -26.38 22.76 -12.35
N SER A 107 -25.54 23.49 -11.61
CA SER A 107 -25.88 24.82 -11.09
C SER A 107 -26.09 25.84 -12.22
N LEU A 108 -25.23 25.80 -13.22
CA LEU A 108 -25.34 26.65 -14.41
C LEU A 108 -26.62 26.32 -15.18
N LEU A 109 -26.92 25.04 -15.40
CA LEU A 109 -28.16 24.59 -16.04
C LEU A 109 -29.38 25.08 -15.26
N TYR A 110 -29.38 24.92 -13.94
CA TYR A 110 -30.44 25.44 -13.09
C TYR A 110 -30.60 26.97 -13.23
N PHE A 111 -29.50 27.72 -13.21
CA PHE A 111 -29.51 29.15 -13.44
C PHE A 111 -30.09 29.51 -14.82
N THR A 112 -29.74 28.77 -15.88
CA THR A 112 -30.30 29.02 -17.22
C THR A 112 -31.81 28.81 -17.28
N LEU A 113 -32.35 27.87 -16.48
CA LEU A 113 -33.78 27.54 -16.46
C LEU A 113 -34.59 28.49 -15.57
N PHE A 114 -34.07 28.84 -14.39
CA PHE A 114 -34.81 29.58 -13.36
C PHE A 114 -34.35 31.04 -13.17
N GLN A 115 -33.26 31.46 -13.81
CA GLN A 115 -32.62 32.78 -13.65
C GLN A 115 -32.19 33.08 -12.21
N THR A 116 -31.96 32.04 -11.41
CA THR A 116 -31.51 32.11 -10.01
C THR A 116 -30.51 31.01 -9.71
N TRP A 117 -29.50 31.27 -8.87
CA TRP A 117 -28.56 30.24 -8.45
C TRP A 117 -29.19 29.28 -7.43
N PRO A 118 -29.04 27.96 -7.57
CA PRO A 118 -29.57 27.01 -6.60
C PRO A 118 -28.70 26.94 -5.35
N GLU A 119 -29.31 26.68 -4.20
CA GLU A 119 -28.60 26.06 -3.08
C GLU A 119 -28.50 24.56 -3.37
N LEU A 120 -27.30 24.08 -3.69
CA LEU A 120 -27.10 22.67 -4.01
C LEU A 120 -27.21 21.79 -2.76
N PRO A 121 -28.04 20.72 -2.77
CA PRO A 121 -28.05 19.75 -1.69
C PRO A 121 -26.70 19.03 -1.64
N LYS A 122 -26.29 18.61 -0.43
CA LYS A 122 -25.16 17.68 -0.29
C LYS A 122 -25.51 16.40 -1.05
N ALA A 123 -24.62 15.93 -1.93
CA ALA A 123 -24.88 14.72 -2.71
C ALA A 123 -25.29 13.56 -1.79
N GLN A 124 -26.41 12.92 -2.15
CA GLN A 124 -26.84 11.68 -1.53
C GLN A 124 -25.86 10.60 -2.02
N LYS A 125 -24.84 10.31 -1.19
CA LYS A 125 -23.71 9.44 -1.54
C LYS A 125 -24.14 7.97 -1.53
N MET A 126 -23.93 7.25 -2.63
CA MET A 126 -24.01 5.77 -2.66
C MET A 126 -22.64 5.06 -2.71
N ILE A 127 -21.52 5.80 -2.67
CA ILE A 127 -20.18 5.20 -2.49
C ILE A 127 -19.42 5.84 -1.35
N THR A 128 -18.91 4.99 -0.46
CA THR A 128 -17.73 5.27 0.34
C THR A 128 -16.48 5.00 -0.51
N THR A 129 -16.05 5.97 -1.31
CA THR A 129 -14.67 5.94 -1.82
C THR A 129 -13.71 6.26 -0.68
N GLY A 130 -12.45 5.84 -0.76
CA GLY A 130 -11.44 6.07 0.30
C GLY A 130 -11.32 7.53 0.78
N ALA A 131 -11.75 8.50 -0.04
CA ALA A 131 -11.83 9.91 0.31
C ALA A 131 -12.91 10.28 1.35
N ASN A 132 -13.84 9.37 1.67
CA ASN A 132 -15.02 9.63 2.51
C ASN A 132 -15.29 8.55 3.56
N ILE A 133 -14.35 7.60 3.77
CA ILE A 133 -14.48 6.62 4.84
C ILE A 133 -14.19 7.35 6.17
N PRO A 134 -15.16 7.44 7.10
CA PRO A 134 -14.86 7.97 8.42
C PRO A 134 -13.85 7.04 9.08
N VAL A 135 -12.68 7.56 9.42
CA VAL A 135 -11.71 6.84 10.26
C VAL A 135 -12.37 6.71 11.63
N LYS A 136 -12.93 5.52 11.92
CA LYS A 136 -13.42 5.22 13.27
C LYS A 136 -12.20 5.19 14.20
N GLU A 137 -12.19 6.00 15.25
CA GLU A 137 -11.12 6.07 16.25
C GLU A 137 -10.97 4.80 17.10
N ASN A 138 -11.81 3.76 16.87
CA ASN A 138 -12.02 2.67 17.82
C ASN A 138 -10.90 1.62 17.92
N SER A 139 -9.77 1.81 17.25
CA SER A 139 -8.50 1.15 17.58
C SER A 139 -7.38 1.82 16.81
N ALA A 140 -6.74 2.83 17.41
CA ALA A 140 -5.57 3.44 16.80
C ALA A 140 -4.47 2.35 16.63
N PRO A 141 -3.93 2.14 15.43
CA PRO A 141 -2.79 1.24 15.25
C PRO A 141 -1.66 1.66 16.19
N SER A 142 -1.08 0.70 16.90
CA SER A 142 0.00 0.98 17.84
C SER A 142 1.30 1.18 17.08
N TYR A 143 2.16 2.07 17.58
CA TYR A 143 3.51 2.20 17.06
C TYR A 143 4.28 0.87 17.20
N GLU A 144 4.07 0.15 18.30
CA GLU A 144 4.66 -1.17 18.55
C GLU A 144 4.30 -2.21 17.48
N GLY A 145 3.05 -2.21 17.00
CA GLY A 145 2.63 -3.09 15.91
C GLY A 145 3.28 -2.77 14.57
N TYR A 146 3.46 -1.48 14.29
CA TYR A 146 4.23 -1.05 13.12
C TYR A 146 5.70 -1.49 13.23
N LEU A 147 6.30 -1.38 14.43
CA LEU A 147 7.66 -1.86 14.66
C LEU A 147 7.80 -3.36 14.46
N ALA A 148 6.88 -4.15 15.02
CA ALA A 148 6.90 -5.59 14.90
C ALA A 148 6.78 -6.03 13.42
N GLU A 149 5.95 -5.35 12.62
CA GLU A 149 5.87 -5.57 11.17
C GLU A 149 7.22 -5.28 10.50
N ARG A 150 7.83 -4.12 10.80
CA ARG A 150 9.12 -3.73 10.21
C ARG A 150 10.25 -4.70 10.54
N GLU A 151 10.34 -5.13 11.79
CA GLU A 151 11.34 -6.11 12.22
C GLU A 151 11.15 -7.47 11.53
N LEU A 152 9.89 -7.87 11.32
CA LEU A 152 9.57 -9.07 10.58
C LEU A 152 10.02 -8.97 9.12
N MET A 153 9.74 -7.84 8.45
CA MET A 153 10.18 -7.59 7.08
C MET A 153 11.71 -7.50 6.95
N ASP A 154 12.41 -6.94 7.93
CA ASP A 154 13.88 -6.94 7.96
C ASP A 154 14.46 -8.36 7.96
N ALA A 155 13.83 -9.29 8.69
CA ALA A 155 14.24 -10.69 8.67
C ALA A 155 14.05 -11.35 7.29
N VAL A 156 12.94 -11.02 6.60
CA VAL A 156 12.68 -11.48 5.22
C VAL A 156 13.71 -10.91 4.25
N MET A 157 13.97 -9.60 4.31
CA MET A 157 14.99 -8.92 3.52
C MET A 157 16.39 -9.51 3.74
N LYS A 158 16.70 -9.90 4.98
CA LYS A 158 17.96 -10.56 5.32
C LYS A 158 18.02 -12.01 4.82
N GLY A 159 16.88 -12.64 4.57
CA GLY A 159 16.80 -14.08 4.27
C GLY A 159 17.14 -14.93 5.50
N ASN A 160 16.88 -14.43 6.72
CA ASN A 160 17.25 -15.10 7.96
C ASN A 160 16.02 -15.74 8.61
N LEU A 161 15.87 -17.04 8.41
CA LEU A 161 14.73 -17.83 8.90
C LEU A 161 14.66 -17.85 10.45
N THR A 162 15.79 -17.96 11.13
CA THR A 162 15.83 -17.99 12.60
C THR A 162 15.36 -16.66 13.20
N LEU A 163 15.84 -15.55 12.64
CA LEU A 163 15.42 -14.21 13.04
C LEU A 163 13.95 -13.99 12.73
N PHE A 164 13.48 -14.42 11.55
CA PHE A 164 12.08 -14.32 11.15
C PHE A 164 11.17 -15.02 12.15
N ASN A 165 11.46 -16.27 12.51
CA ASN A 165 10.66 -17.03 13.47
C ASN A 165 10.65 -16.38 14.86
N LYS A 166 11.75 -15.74 15.28
CA LYS A 166 11.81 -14.98 16.52
C LYS A 166 10.91 -13.73 16.46
N ARG A 167 10.99 -12.97 15.37
CA ARG A 167 10.21 -11.73 15.19
C ARG A 167 8.73 -11.99 14.94
N PHE A 168 8.39 -13.11 14.29
CA PHE A 168 7.02 -13.51 14.01
C PHE A 168 6.19 -13.63 15.28
N ARG A 169 6.76 -14.17 16.36
CA ARG A 169 6.09 -14.25 17.68
C ARG A 169 5.75 -12.87 18.25
N SER A 170 6.66 -11.91 18.12
CA SER A 170 6.43 -10.53 18.57
C SER A 170 5.36 -9.85 17.72
N PHE A 171 5.36 -10.10 16.41
CA PHE A 171 4.34 -9.60 15.48
C PHE A 171 2.94 -10.16 15.77
N ILE A 172 2.81 -11.44 16.11
CA ILE A 172 1.50 -12.00 16.54
C ILE A 172 0.96 -11.26 17.77
N GLN A 173 1.82 -10.91 18.72
CA GLN A 173 1.41 -10.31 19.99
C GLN A 173 1.08 -8.82 19.89
N HIS A 174 1.80 -8.06 19.05
CA HIS A 174 1.72 -6.60 19.02
C HIS A 174 1.25 -6.04 17.67
N GLY A 175 1.12 -6.89 16.64
CA GLY A 175 0.85 -6.48 15.27
C GLY A 175 -0.48 -5.75 15.09
N ASN A 176 -0.49 -4.81 14.15
CA ASN A 176 -1.69 -4.06 13.79
C ASN A 176 -2.52 -4.86 12.77
N PHE A 177 -3.28 -5.83 13.24
CA PHE A 177 -4.18 -6.61 12.39
C PHE A 177 -5.48 -5.84 12.14
N GLY A 178 -5.81 -5.61 10.87
CA GLY A 178 -7.11 -5.05 10.51
C GLY A 178 -8.24 -6.02 10.87
N SER A 179 -9.37 -5.49 11.36
CA SER A 179 -10.59 -6.27 11.55
C SER A 179 -11.54 -6.00 10.37
N PHE A 180 -11.77 -7.02 9.55
CA PHE A 180 -12.68 -6.92 8.42
C PHE A 180 -14.03 -7.57 8.78
N ASN A 181 -15.08 -6.76 8.84
CA ASN A 181 -16.45 -7.23 9.09
C ASN A 181 -17.05 -7.82 7.81
N GLN A 182 -16.71 -9.07 7.51
CA GLN A 182 -17.38 -9.93 6.52
C GLN A 182 -16.64 -11.27 6.47
N ASN A 183 -17.29 -12.36 6.88
CA ASN A 183 -16.85 -13.77 6.72
C ASN A 183 -15.40 -14.10 7.14
N GLU A 184 -15.24 -14.92 8.19
CA GLU A 184 -13.94 -15.30 8.80
C GLU A 184 -12.88 -15.70 7.75
N LEU A 185 -13.23 -16.61 6.83
CA LEU A 185 -12.33 -17.04 5.76
C LEU A 185 -11.90 -15.91 4.81
N ARG A 186 -12.82 -14.99 4.48
CA ARG A 186 -12.49 -13.88 3.57
C ARG A 186 -11.51 -12.93 4.24
N SER A 187 -11.73 -12.62 5.51
CA SER A 187 -10.81 -11.79 6.30
C SER A 187 -9.42 -12.42 6.38
N GLU A 188 -9.32 -13.73 6.60
CA GLU A 188 -8.03 -14.44 6.63
C GLU A 188 -7.30 -14.40 5.28
N LYS A 189 -8.03 -14.59 4.17
CA LYS A 189 -7.47 -14.46 2.82
C LYS A 189 -6.95 -13.05 2.54
N ASP A 190 -7.72 -12.03 2.86
CA ASP A 190 -7.34 -10.63 2.64
C ASP A 190 -6.08 -10.26 3.45
N LEU A 191 -5.99 -10.75 4.70
CA LEU A 191 -4.81 -10.60 5.53
C LEU A 191 -3.59 -11.38 4.97
N ALA A 192 -3.79 -12.57 4.42
CA ALA A 192 -2.71 -13.38 3.83
C ALA A 192 -2.17 -12.76 2.52
N ILE A 193 -3.05 -12.22 1.68
CA ILE A 193 -2.66 -11.46 0.47
C ILE A 193 -1.87 -10.20 0.84
N SER A 194 -2.30 -9.51 1.89
CA SER A 194 -1.59 -8.34 2.43
C SER A 194 -0.19 -8.72 2.91
N ALA A 195 -0.06 -9.78 3.71
CA ALA A 195 1.23 -10.31 4.16
C ALA A 195 2.14 -10.71 2.98
N THR A 196 1.58 -11.41 1.98
CA THR A 196 2.29 -11.81 0.75
C THR A 196 2.85 -10.59 0.01
N THR A 197 2.06 -9.52 -0.07
CA THR A 197 2.49 -8.26 -0.67
C THR A 197 3.68 -7.66 0.09
N LEU A 198 3.62 -7.60 1.42
CA LEU A 198 4.71 -7.08 2.25
C LEU A 198 5.99 -7.92 2.11
N TYR A 199 5.88 -9.25 2.20
CA TYR A 199 7.02 -10.16 2.01
C TYR A 199 7.65 -10.04 0.63
N THR A 200 6.85 -9.84 -0.42
CA THR A 200 7.36 -9.60 -1.79
C THR A 200 8.22 -8.35 -1.83
N ARG A 201 7.77 -7.25 -1.22
CA ARG A 201 8.55 -5.99 -1.15
C ARG A 201 9.85 -6.17 -0.37
N ALA A 202 9.78 -6.82 0.79
CA ALA A 202 10.94 -7.12 1.61
C ALA A 202 11.95 -8.02 0.87
N ALA A 203 11.47 -9.04 0.15
CA ALA A 203 12.32 -9.96 -0.60
C ALA A 203 13.05 -9.26 -1.75
N ILE A 204 12.37 -8.38 -2.48
CA ILE A 204 13.00 -7.54 -3.52
C ILE A 204 14.11 -6.66 -2.92
N GLN A 205 13.84 -6.01 -1.78
CA GLN A 205 14.85 -5.24 -1.07
C GLN A 205 16.01 -6.12 -0.58
N GLY A 206 15.73 -7.41 -0.31
CA GLY A 206 16.70 -8.43 0.05
C GLY A 206 17.57 -8.93 -1.11
N GLY A 207 17.31 -8.47 -2.33
CA GLY A 207 18.06 -8.83 -3.53
C GLY A 207 17.43 -9.96 -4.36
N LEU A 208 16.21 -10.39 -4.05
CA LEU A 208 15.46 -11.29 -4.93
C LEU A 208 15.11 -10.57 -6.25
N PRO A 209 15.33 -11.16 -7.43
CA PRO A 209 14.99 -10.52 -8.69
C PRO A 209 13.50 -10.17 -8.75
N VAL A 210 13.20 -8.96 -9.23
CA VAL A 210 11.84 -8.40 -9.24
C VAL A 210 10.84 -9.32 -9.95
N SER A 211 11.22 -9.88 -11.10
CA SER A 211 10.39 -10.81 -11.86
C SER A 211 10.10 -12.11 -11.10
N GLU A 212 11.10 -12.64 -10.38
CA GLU A 212 10.94 -13.85 -9.57
C GLU A 212 10.04 -13.59 -8.36
N ALA A 213 10.23 -12.46 -7.69
CA ALA A 213 9.41 -12.06 -6.54
C ALA A 213 7.93 -11.89 -6.90
N TYR A 214 7.62 -11.20 -8.02
CA TYR A 214 6.23 -11.05 -8.46
C TYR A 214 5.61 -12.36 -8.95
N ASN A 215 6.34 -13.18 -9.70
CA ASN A 215 5.83 -14.49 -10.12
C ASN A 215 5.50 -15.38 -8.91
N LEU A 216 6.34 -15.35 -7.87
CA LEU A 216 6.10 -16.08 -6.63
C LEU A 216 4.87 -15.53 -5.89
N SER A 217 4.76 -14.21 -5.77
CA SER A 217 3.59 -13.55 -5.21
C SER A 217 2.29 -13.96 -5.91
N ASP A 218 2.27 -13.94 -7.24
CA ASP A 218 1.09 -14.30 -8.03
C ASP A 218 0.65 -15.75 -7.82
N GLN A 219 1.62 -16.68 -7.72
CA GLN A 219 1.33 -18.09 -7.44
C GLN A 219 0.73 -18.28 -6.05
N ILE A 220 1.30 -17.61 -5.04
CA ILE A 220 0.82 -17.66 -3.66
C ILE A 220 -0.59 -17.04 -3.56
N ILE A 221 -0.83 -15.87 -4.16
CA ILE A 221 -2.15 -15.22 -4.15
C ILE A 221 -3.20 -16.09 -4.85
N LYS A 222 -2.87 -16.72 -5.97
CA LYS A 222 -3.76 -17.68 -6.65
C LYS A 222 -4.14 -18.85 -5.74
N GLN A 223 -3.17 -19.38 -4.99
CA GLN A 223 -3.43 -20.45 -4.02
C GLN A 223 -4.34 -19.98 -2.89
N ILE A 224 -4.05 -18.82 -2.29
CA ILE A 224 -4.88 -18.22 -1.23
C ILE A 224 -6.34 -18.07 -1.67
N GLU A 225 -6.56 -17.59 -2.89
CA GLU A 225 -7.91 -17.42 -3.43
C GLU A 225 -8.63 -18.77 -3.62
N GLN A 226 -7.90 -19.84 -3.97
CA GLN A 226 -8.45 -21.18 -4.16
C GLN A 226 -8.71 -21.94 -2.85
N ASP A 227 -8.03 -21.60 -1.76
CA ASP A 227 -8.15 -22.33 -0.50
C ASP A 227 -9.56 -22.20 0.10
N LEU A 228 -10.18 -23.34 0.43
CA LEU A 228 -11.56 -23.39 0.94
C LEU A 228 -11.63 -23.14 2.45
N THR A 229 -10.53 -23.31 3.17
CA THR A 229 -10.41 -23.08 4.61
C THR A 229 -8.98 -22.68 4.96
N ILE A 230 -8.81 -21.84 6.00
CA ILE A 230 -7.51 -21.50 6.59
C ILE A 230 -7.59 -21.84 8.09
N PRO A 231 -7.18 -23.05 8.51
CA PRO A 231 -7.37 -23.48 9.90
C PRO A 231 -6.58 -22.67 10.94
N ASN A 232 -5.41 -22.17 10.54
CA ASN A 232 -4.57 -21.32 11.38
C ASN A 232 -3.90 -20.26 10.50
N TYR A 233 -4.49 -19.08 10.48
CA TYR A 233 -3.99 -17.93 9.74
C TYR A 233 -2.52 -17.59 10.06
N TYR A 234 -2.08 -17.72 11.32
CA TYR A 234 -0.72 -17.39 11.72
C TYR A 234 0.30 -18.37 11.14
N GLU A 235 0.06 -19.67 11.24
CA GLU A 235 0.97 -20.67 10.64
C GLU A 235 0.95 -20.59 9.11
N TYR A 236 -0.22 -20.30 8.54
CA TYR A 236 -0.38 -20.11 7.10
C TYR A 236 0.49 -18.94 6.59
N THR A 237 0.36 -17.76 7.19
CA THR A 237 1.16 -16.58 6.81
C THR A 237 2.64 -16.70 7.17
N ARG A 238 2.97 -17.44 8.24
CA ARG A 238 4.36 -17.79 8.55
C ARG A 238 4.97 -18.58 7.40
N SER A 239 4.29 -19.65 6.94
CA SER A 239 4.80 -20.53 5.89
C SER A 239 5.08 -19.77 4.58
N ILE A 240 4.21 -18.81 4.24
CA ILE A 240 4.42 -17.88 3.11
C ILE A 240 5.72 -17.09 3.30
N GLY A 241 5.96 -16.51 4.48
CA GLY A 241 7.19 -15.78 4.78
C GLY A 241 8.45 -16.64 4.65
N GLU A 242 8.39 -17.91 5.09
CA GLU A 242 9.50 -18.86 4.97
C GLU A 242 9.85 -19.14 3.48
N ILE A 243 8.85 -19.20 2.59
CA ILE A 243 9.07 -19.35 1.15
C ILE A 243 9.89 -18.17 0.60
N PHE A 244 9.48 -16.93 0.87
CA PHE A 244 10.21 -15.73 0.43
C PHE A 244 11.63 -15.68 1.00
N ILE A 245 11.79 -16.01 2.28
CA ILE A 245 13.11 -16.09 2.93
C ILE A 245 14.03 -17.07 2.23
N ASN A 246 13.53 -18.26 1.92
CA ASN A 246 14.33 -19.29 1.23
C ASN A 246 14.78 -18.83 -0.16
N HIS A 247 13.94 -18.10 -0.88
CA HIS A 247 14.31 -17.50 -2.17
C HIS A 247 15.37 -16.41 -2.02
N VAL A 248 15.20 -15.48 -1.08
CA VAL A 248 16.20 -14.42 -0.78
C VAL A 248 17.54 -15.05 -0.37
N TYR A 249 17.49 -16.05 0.51
CA TYR A 249 18.63 -16.80 1.00
C TYR A 249 19.41 -17.47 -0.13
N ARG A 250 18.71 -18.18 -1.03
CA ARG A 250 19.32 -18.85 -2.19
C ARG A 250 19.94 -17.87 -3.17
N THR A 251 19.29 -16.73 -3.41
CA THR A 251 19.81 -15.69 -4.29
C THR A 251 21.10 -15.09 -3.74
N LYS A 252 21.15 -14.80 -2.44
CA LYS A 252 22.38 -14.35 -1.78
C LYS A 252 23.50 -15.40 -1.85
N ARG A 253 23.15 -16.69 -1.72
CA ARG A 253 24.10 -17.80 -1.87
C ARG A 253 24.68 -17.95 -3.27
N LYS A 254 23.90 -17.72 -4.34
CA LYS A 254 24.39 -17.85 -5.73
C LYS A 254 25.52 -16.88 -6.07
N ASN A 255 25.61 -15.75 -5.36
CA ASN A 255 26.57 -14.68 -5.63
C ASN A 255 27.82 -14.73 -4.73
N LEU A 256 27.91 -15.67 -3.79
CA LEU A 256 29.01 -15.77 -2.82
C LEU A 256 29.56 -17.20 -2.79
N THR A 257 30.87 -17.35 -2.66
CA THR A 257 31.42 -18.68 -2.32
C THR A 257 30.92 -19.11 -0.93
N SER A 258 30.73 -20.42 -0.76
CA SER A 258 30.27 -21.03 0.50
C SER A 258 31.06 -20.56 1.73
N VAL A 259 32.35 -20.24 1.55
CA VAL A 259 33.24 -19.71 2.59
C VAL A 259 32.80 -18.31 3.05
N ILE A 260 32.56 -17.37 2.12
CA ILE A 260 32.16 -15.99 2.46
C ILE A 260 30.76 -15.96 3.06
N TYR A 261 29.88 -16.79 2.54
CA TYR A 261 28.55 -16.94 3.08
C TYR A 261 28.57 -17.37 4.56
N LYS A 262 29.31 -18.44 4.89
CA LYS A 262 29.45 -18.91 6.28
C LYS A 262 30.13 -17.87 7.18
N ALA A 263 31.07 -17.10 6.63
CA ALA A 263 31.68 -15.98 7.35
C ALA A 263 30.63 -14.92 7.72
N GLN A 264 29.76 -14.54 6.79
CA GLN A 264 28.69 -13.58 7.05
C GLN A 264 27.67 -14.10 8.08
N GLU A 265 27.23 -15.35 7.97
CA GLU A 265 26.33 -15.97 8.98
C GLU A 265 26.95 -15.94 10.37
N PHE A 266 28.23 -16.33 10.48
CA PHE A 266 28.95 -16.32 11.74
C PHE A 266 29.05 -14.90 12.31
N ILE A 267 29.38 -13.90 11.48
CA ILE A 267 29.44 -12.50 11.90
C ILE A 267 28.07 -11.99 12.36
N VAL A 268 27.00 -12.21 11.58
CA VAL A 268 25.66 -11.71 11.94
C VAL A 268 25.16 -12.34 13.25
N ALA A 269 25.52 -13.60 13.52
CA ALA A 269 25.15 -14.26 14.77
C ALA A 269 26.02 -13.84 15.98
N ASN A 270 27.26 -13.37 15.76
CA ASN A 270 28.25 -13.18 16.82
C ASN A 270 28.95 -11.80 16.81
N TYR A 271 28.48 -10.81 16.04
CA TYR A 271 29.21 -9.53 15.86
C TYR A 271 29.56 -8.84 17.18
N ALA A 272 28.73 -8.99 18.23
CA ALA A 272 28.98 -8.42 19.55
C ALA A 272 30.17 -9.08 20.28
N SER A 273 30.38 -10.39 20.09
CA SER A 273 31.39 -11.19 20.78
C SER A 273 32.66 -11.45 19.97
N ILE A 274 32.71 -11.07 18.69
CA ILE A 274 33.92 -11.20 17.85
C ILE A 274 34.96 -10.14 18.27
N HIS A 275 36.11 -10.58 18.78
CA HIS A 275 37.20 -9.67 19.19
C HIS A 275 38.21 -9.46 18.07
N ASN A 276 38.47 -10.49 17.27
CA ASN A 276 39.37 -10.42 16.12
C ASN A 276 38.83 -11.23 14.93
N VAL A 277 39.41 -11.00 13.75
CA VAL A 277 38.99 -11.69 12.51
C VAL A 277 39.55 -13.11 12.40
N ASP A 278 40.53 -13.49 13.24
CA ASP A 278 41.09 -14.84 13.28
C ASP A 278 40.06 -15.84 13.84
N GLU A 279 39.22 -15.43 14.79
CA GLU A 279 38.09 -16.24 15.31
C GLU A 279 37.16 -16.74 14.19
N ILE A 280 36.93 -15.89 13.18
CA ILE A 280 36.09 -16.22 12.03
C ILE A 280 36.80 -17.25 11.14
N ALA A 281 38.10 -17.06 10.90
CA ALA A 281 38.90 -17.96 10.09
C ALA A 281 39.06 -19.34 10.76
N GLU A 282 39.23 -19.37 12.08
CA GLU A 282 39.30 -20.58 12.89
C GLU A 282 37.97 -21.34 12.86
N HIS A 283 36.84 -20.65 13.04
CA HIS A 283 35.51 -21.25 12.93
C HIS A 283 35.28 -21.91 11.55
N LEU A 284 35.81 -21.30 10.49
CA LEU A 284 35.69 -21.78 9.12
C LEU A 284 36.80 -22.75 8.71
N LYS A 285 37.79 -23.01 9.58
CA LYS A 285 38.97 -23.87 9.33
C LYS A 285 39.77 -23.47 8.09
N ILE A 286 40.02 -22.17 7.93
CA ILE A 286 40.80 -21.58 6.83
C ILE A 286 41.82 -20.57 7.37
N SER A 287 42.77 -20.14 6.55
CA SER A 287 43.69 -19.08 6.95
C SER A 287 43.02 -17.70 6.93
N THR A 288 43.35 -16.85 7.90
CA THR A 288 42.84 -15.47 7.98
C THR A 288 43.14 -14.67 6.72
N SER A 289 44.34 -14.83 6.15
CA SER A 289 44.74 -14.15 4.91
C SER A 289 43.84 -14.53 3.73
N TYR A 290 43.53 -15.83 3.58
CA TYR A 290 42.63 -16.31 2.55
C TYR A 290 41.22 -15.75 2.73
N LEU A 291 40.68 -15.80 3.96
CA LEU A 291 39.37 -15.24 4.27
C LEU A 291 39.29 -13.75 3.97
N GLN A 292 40.26 -12.95 4.43
CA GLN A 292 40.28 -11.50 4.20
C GLN A 292 40.33 -11.15 2.73
N HIS A 293 41.18 -11.83 1.94
CA HIS A 293 41.32 -11.58 0.52
C HIS A 293 40.01 -11.92 -0.22
N LEU A 294 39.47 -13.11 0.03
CA LEU A 294 38.25 -13.58 -0.62
C LEU A 294 37.04 -12.72 -0.22
N PHE A 295 36.92 -12.34 1.06
CA PHE A 295 35.82 -11.53 1.56
C PHE A 295 35.83 -10.14 0.91
N LYS A 296 37.00 -9.50 0.82
CA LYS A 296 37.13 -8.21 0.14
C LYS A 296 36.87 -8.30 -1.36
N LYS A 297 37.31 -9.39 -2.01
CA LYS A 297 37.09 -9.63 -3.44
C LYS A 297 35.61 -9.78 -3.77
N GLU A 298 34.85 -10.54 -2.97
CA GLU A 298 33.44 -10.84 -3.27
C GLU A 298 32.46 -9.80 -2.72
N THR A 299 32.74 -9.21 -1.55
CA THR A 299 31.82 -8.24 -0.91
C THR A 299 32.18 -6.78 -1.17
N GLY A 300 33.38 -6.51 -1.69
CA GLY A 300 33.92 -5.16 -1.86
C GLY A 300 34.35 -4.47 -0.56
N LYS A 301 34.23 -5.14 0.61
CA LYS A 301 34.50 -4.58 1.93
C LYS A 301 35.42 -5.49 2.74
N SER A 302 36.14 -4.94 3.72
CA SER A 302 36.89 -5.78 4.66
C SER A 302 35.97 -6.39 5.73
N LEU A 303 36.40 -7.51 6.34
CA LEU A 303 35.69 -8.13 7.47
C LEU A 303 35.43 -7.13 8.60
N ILE A 304 36.44 -6.32 8.95
CA ILE A 304 36.33 -5.31 10.01
C ILE A 304 35.29 -4.24 9.64
N GLN A 305 35.24 -3.82 8.37
CA GLN A 305 34.20 -2.89 7.92
C GLN A 305 32.82 -3.52 8.05
N PHE A 306 32.65 -4.76 7.61
CA PHE A 306 31.38 -5.48 7.69
C PHE A 306 30.91 -5.68 9.14
N ILE A 307 31.78 -6.11 10.05
CA ILE A 307 31.46 -6.25 11.48
C ILE A 307 31.02 -4.91 12.09
N ASN A 308 31.74 -3.82 11.78
CA ASN A 308 31.38 -2.49 12.28
C ASN A 308 30.04 -2.00 11.69
N GLU A 309 29.77 -2.28 10.42
CA GLU A 309 28.47 -1.96 9.81
C GLU A 309 27.33 -2.71 10.51
N GLU A 310 27.47 -4.01 10.78
CA GLU A 310 26.47 -4.77 11.53
C GLU A 310 26.28 -4.22 12.96
N LYS A 311 27.36 -3.91 13.68
CA LYS A 311 27.29 -3.25 14.99
C LYS A 311 26.55 -1.91 14.92
N ILE A 312 26.84 -1.06 13.93
CA ILE A 312 26.19 0.25 13.80
C ILE A 312 24.73 0.10 13.36
N ASN A 313 24.41 -0.88 12.52
CA ASN A 313 23.03 -1.17 12.15
C ASN A 313 22.21 -1.59 13.37
N GLN A 314 22.76 -2.45 14.23
CA GLN A 314 22.12 -2.79 15.50
C GLN A 314 22.08 -1.59 16.47
N ALA A 315 23.12 -0.74 16.52
CA ALA A 315 23.08 0.48 17.33
C ALA A 315 21.95 1.42 16.91
N LYS A 316 21.77 1.65 15.60
CA LYS A 316 20.64 2.45 15.07
C LYS A 316 19.31 1.86 15.52
N HIS A 317 19.19 0.53 15.47
CA HIS A 317 18.02 -0.20 15.91
C HIS A 317 17.73 0.06 17.39
N GLU A 318 18.69 -0.21 18.29
CA GLU A 318 18.52 0.03 19.73
C GLU A 318 18.27 1.52 20.07
N LEU A 319 18.87 2.44 19.32
CA LEU A 319 18.66 3.88 19.55
C LEU A 319 17.22 4.31 19.31
N ILE A 320 16.55 3.75 18.31
CA ILE A 320 15.17 4.07 17.95
C ILE A 320 14.19 3.23 18.79
N PHE A 321 14.46 1.94 18.92
CA PHE A 321 13.47 0.94 19.37
C PHE A 321 13.66 0.47 20.81
N SER A 322 14.66 0.97 21.54
CA SER A 322 14.77 0.72 22.98
C SER A 322 14.93 2.01 23.78
N ASN A 323 14.73 1.89 25.10
CA ASN A 323 14.98 2.96 26.06
C ASN A 323 16.39 2.88 26.67
N LYS A 324 17.24 1.97 26.16
CA LYS A 324 18.60 1.79 26.67
C LYS A 324 19.42 3.07 26.54
N THR A 325 20.31 3.31 27.48
CA THR A 325 21.28 4.40 27.37
C THR A 325 22.28 4.10 26.26
N VAL A 326 22.96 5.12 25.74
CA VAL A 326 24.00 4.91 24.70
C VAL A 326 25.16 4.08 25.25
N GLU A 327 25.39 4.13 26.56
CA GLU A 327 26.38 3.32 27.27
C GLU A 327 25.99 1.83 27.30
N GLU A 328 24.75 1.52 27.67
CA GLU A 328 24.21 0.15 27.63
C GLU A 328 24.27 -0.44 26.22
N ILE A 329 23.88 0.34 25.21
CA ILE A 329 23.96 -0.08 23.80
C ILE A 329 25.40 -0.33 23.38
N ALA A 330 26.36 0.48 23.85
CA ALA A 330 27.77 0.26 23.55
C ALA A 330 28.26 -1.07 24.14
N TYR A 331 27.89 -1.36 25.39
CA TYR A 331 28.25 -2.60 26.06
C TYR A 331 27.67 -3.84 25.34
N ASP A 332 26.38 -3.82 25.01
CA ASP A 332 25.69 -4.92 24.31
C ASP A 332 26.29 -5.24 22.94
N LEU A 333 26.87 -4.24 22.27
CA LEU A 333 27.51 -4.38 20.96
C LEU A 333 29.01 -4.73 21.06
N GLY A 334 29.51 -4.96 22.27
CA GLY A 334 30.91 -5.31 22.53
C GLY A 334 31.88 -4.15 22.31
N TYR A 335 31.45 -2.90 22.51
CA TYR A 335 32.35 -1.75 22.58
C TYR A 335 32.87 -1.59 24.02
N ARG A 336 34.13 -1.15 24.14
CA ARG A 336 34.75 -0.94 25.47
C ARG A 336 34.11 0.19 26.27
N ASN A 337 33.55 1.20 25.58
CA ASN A 337 32.88 2.34 26.18
C ASN A 337 32.00 3.06 25.14
N GLN A 338 31.13 3.95 25.65
CA GLN A 338 30.25 4.79 24.83
C GLN A 338 31.01 5.65 23.80
N SER A 339 32.24 6.06 24.12
CA SER A 339 33.04 6.95 23.25
C SER A 339 33.45 6.25 21.95
N GLN A 340 33.83 4.96 22.01
CA GLN A 340 34.11 4.16 20.81
C GLN A 340 32.88 4.01 19.92
N LEU A 341 31.73 3.64 20.51
CA LEU A 341 30.47 3.56 19.76
C LEU A 341 30.17 4.90 19.08
N SER A 342 30.23 6.00 19.84
CA SER A 342 29.90 7.34 19.32
C SER A 342 30.80 7.77 18.16
N THR A 343 32.10 7.46 18.24
CA THR A 343 33.07 7.75 17.18
C THR A 343 32.78 6.96 15.91
N ASN A 344 32.60 5.64 16.03
CA ASN A 344 32.31 4.77 14.90
C ASN A 344 30.94 5.07 14.28
N PHE A 345 29.93 5.31 15.12
CA PHE A 345 28.59 5.68 14.69
C PHE A 345 28.63 6.98 13.90
N LYS A 346 29.30 8.02 14.40
CA LYS A 346 29.45 9.30 13.67
C LYS A 346 30.22 9.13 12.36
N LYS A 347 31.24 8.28 12.32
CA LYS A 347 32.01 8.00 11.10
C LYS A 347 31.13 7.39 10.00
N LEU A 348 30.28 6.41 10.36
CA LEU A 348 29.45 5.65 9.42
C LEU A 348 28.10 6.31 9.10
N THR A 349 27.54 7.10 10.01
CA THR A 349 26.20 7.70 9.85
C THR A 349 26.23 9.22 9.64
N LYS A 350 27.39 9.86 9.83
CA LYS A 350 27.57 11.33 9.87
C LYS A 350 26.83 12.04 11.02
N MET A 351 26.22 11.29 11.94
CA MET A 351 25.48 11.82 13.09
C MET A 351 25.96 11.21 14.40
N THR A 352 25.74 11.87 15.53
CA THR A 352 25.98 11.24 16.84
C THR A 352 24.82 10.31 17.21
N PRO A 353 25.02 9.27 18.05
CA PRO A 353 23.94 8.41 18.54
C PRO A 353 22.77 9.20 19.14
N ILE A 354 23.07 10.24 19.92
CA ILE A 354 22.06 11.09 20.58
C ILE A 354 21.28 11.92 19.55
N ALA A 355 21.98 12.54 18.58
CA ALA A 355 21.32 13.30 17.52
C ALA A 355 20.46 12.40 16.63
N PHE A 356 20.94 11.18 16.34
CA PHE A 356 20.19 10.18 15.59
C PHE A 356 18.92 9.77 16.35
N ARG A 357 19.03 9.45 17.65
CA ARG A 357 17.86 9.15 18.49
C ARG A 357 16.85 10.30 18.49
N LYS A 358 17.29 11.55 18.69
CA LYS A 358 16.37 12.72 18.70
C LYS A 358 15.65 12.95 17.37
N GLN A 359 16.28 12.59 16.24
CA GLN A 359 15.69 12.80 14.92
C GLN A 359 14.71 11.69 14.52
N TYR A 360 14.97 10.45 14.94
CA TYR A 360 14.28 9.26 14.41
C TYR A 360 13.44 8.49 15.44
N LYS A 361 13.50 8.88 16.72
CA LYS A 361 12.59 8.42 17.78
C LYS A 361 11.64 9.55 18.11
#